data_AF-A0A8C6YT65-F1
#
_entry.id   AF-A0A8C6YT65-F1
#
_cell.length_a   1.000
_cell.length_b   1.000
_cell.length_c   1.000
_cell.angle_alpha   90.00
_cell.angle_beta   90.00
_cell.angle_gamma   90.00
#
_symmetry.space_group_name_H-M   'P 1'
#
loop_
_entity.id
_entity.type
_entity.pdbx_description
1 polymer ?
#
loop_
_entity_poly.entity_id
_entity_poly.type
_entity_poly.pdbx_seq_one_letter_code
_entity_poly.pdbx_strand_id
1 'polypeptide(L)'
;LNTFFFFPLGSVHSFSNGRAGYSHPNQHRQSGHEREEERGDGGFSMFIQLMPIIVLILVSLLSQLMVSNPPYALYPRPSTGQTIKMQTENLGVIYYVNKDFRNEYKGVSIQKVEKSVEEDYVSNIRNNCWKERQQKTDLLHAAKVYRDDRLQKKADSMTMDNCKELERLTSLYRGG
;
A
#
# COMPACT_ATOMS: atom_id res chain seq x y z
N LEU A 1 -18.27 4.02 -7.35
CA LEU A 1 -18.55 5.45 -7.17
C LEU A 1 -17.37 6.23 -7.76
N ASN A 2 -17.60 6.99 -8.82
CA ASN A 2 -16.60 7.86 -9.46
C ASN A 2 -16.66 9.23 -8.79
N THR A 3 -15.59 9.65 -8.12
CA THR A 3 -15.50 10.98 -7.50
C THR A 3 -14.91 11.94 -8.52
N PHE A 4 -15.77 12.63 -9.27
CA PHE A 4 -15.41 13.79 -10.08
C PHE A 4 -15.27 15.01 -9.15
N PHE A 5 -14.07 15.58 -9.05
CA PHE A 5 -13.85 16.88 -8.40
C PHE A 5 -14.07 17.99 -9.42
N PHE A 6 -15.16 18.74 -9.27
CA PHE A 6 -15.38 20.03 -9.91
C PHE A 6 -14.90 21.14 -8.97
N PHE A 7 -13.95 21.95 -9.40
CA PHE A 7 -13.60 23.23 -8.76
C PHE A 7 -14.11 24.37 -9.64
N PRO A 8 -15.09 25.19 -9.21
CA PRO A 8 -15.44 26.40 -9.93
C PRO A 8 -14.49 27.56 -9.56
N LEU A 9 -13.87 28.12 -10.58
CA LEU A 9 -13.16 29.40 -10.54
C LEU A 9 -14.21 30.52 -10.55
N GLY A 10 -14.24 31.37 -9.53
CA GLY A 10 -15.14 32.52 -9.45
C GLY A 10 -14.40 33.79 -9.07
N SER A 11 -14.09 34.63 -10.05
CA SER A 11 -13.69 36.03 -9.86
C SER A 11 -14.94 36.90 -9.91
N VAL A 12 -15.15 37.76 -8.91
CA VAL A 12 -16.23 38.75 -8.89
C VAL A 12 -15.59 40.13 -8.68
N HIS A 13 -15.62 40.97 -9.72
CA HIS A 13 -15.32 42.39 -9.64
C HIS A 13 -16.60 43.18 -9.39
N SER A 14 -16.63 43.98 -8.32
CA SER A 14 -17.73 44.91 -8.03
C SER A 14 -17.48 46.25 -8.71
N PHE A 15 -18.45 46.71 -9.50
CA PHE A 15 -18.53 48.08 -10.01
C PHE A 15 -19.28 48.97 -9.01
N SER A 16 -18.73 50.14 -8.66
CA SER A 16 -19.48 51.21 -8.02
C SER A 16 -19.41 52.49 -8.86
N ASN A 17 -20.58 52.96 -9.26
CA ASN A 17 -20.85 54.15 -10.06
C ASN A 17 -21.10 55.33 -9.11
N GLY A 18 -20.30 56.41 -9.19
CA GLY A 18 -20.46 57.61 -8.36
C GLY A 18 -19.99 58.86 -9.09
N ARG A 19 -20.93 59.77 -9.37
CA ARG A 19 -20.80 60.90 -10.29
C ARG A 19 -20.55 62.22 -9.54
N ALA A 20 -19.48 62.89 -9.97
CA ALA A 20 -19.07 64.31 -9.96
C ALA A 20 -19.81 65.38 -9.10
N GLY A 21 -19.00 66.24 -8.44
CA GLY A 21 -19.36 67.57 -7.92
C GLY A 21 -18.16 68.36 -7.38
N TYR A 22 -17.62 69.28 -8.20
CA TYR A 22 -16.44 70.17 -8.07
C TYR A 22 -16.42 71.09 -6.82
N SER A 23 -15.28 71.49 -6.21
CA SER A 23 -14.35 72.52 -6.74
C SER A 23 -13.02 72.68 -5.93
N HIS A 24 -11.87 72.59 -6.64
CA HIS A 24 -10.63 73.41 -6.67
C HIS A 24 -9.89 73.93 -5.39
N PRO A 25 -8.59 74.32 -5.48
CA PRO A 25 -7.41 73.56 -5.93
C PRO A 25 -6.19 73.80 -5.00
N ASN A 26 -5.29 72.82 -4.78
CA ASN A 26 -3.91 73.17 -4.41
C ASN A 26 -2.91 72.07 -4.77
N GLN A 27 -1.93 72.51 -5.56
CA GLN A 27 -0.52 72.10 -5.53
C GLN A 27 -0.14 70.67 -5.95
N HIS A 28 0.26 70.59 -7.23
CA HIS A 28 1.48 69.93 -7.75
C HIS A 28 2.26 69.05 -6.75
N ARG A 29 2.23 67.72 -6.92
CA ARG A 29 3.31 66.89 -7.53
C ARG A 29 4.67 67.13 -6.86
N GLN A 30 5.30 66.18 -6.16
CA GLN A 30 5.48 64.76 -6.46
C GLN A 30 5.44 63.89 -5.20
N SER A 31 4.57 62.87 -5.24
CA SER A 31 4.65 61.60 -4.51
C SER A 31 6.06 61.00 -4.64
N GLY A 32 6.73 60.53 -3.59
CA GLY A 32 6.19 59.73 -2.49
C GLY A 32 6.25 58.27 -2.90
N HIS A 33 7.40 57.65 -2.60
CA HIS A 33 7.77 56.24 -2.78
C HIS A 33 7.60 55.62 -4.16
N GLU A 34 8.73 55.58 -4.86
CA GLU A 34 9.29 54.36 -5.45
C GLU A 34 8.29 53.22 -5.70
N ARG A 35 7.92 53.11 -6.97
CA ARG A 35 7.59 51.83 -7.58
C ARG A 35 8.82 50.92 -7.46
N GLU A 36 8.86 50.11 -6.42
CA GLU A 36 9.74 48.95 -6.36
C GLU A 36 8.91 47.69 -6.13
N GLU A 37 8.96 46.81 -7.13
CA GLU A 37 8.90 45.35 -6.99
C GLU A 37 7.58 44.65 -6.64
N GLU A 38 6.59 44.67 -7.54
CA GLU A 38 5.66 43.53 -7.72
C GLU A 38 5.93 42.83 -9.06
N ARG A 39 7.19 42.49 -9.31
CA ARG A 39 7.65 41.74 -10.50
C ARG A 39 8.49 40.51 -10.13
N GLY A 40 8.19 39.89 -8.99
CA GLY A 40 8.92 38.73 -8.47
C GLY A 40 8.07 37.50 -8.09
N ASP A 41 6.75 37.53 -8.23
CA ASP A 41 5.88 36.57 -7.53
C ASP A 41 5.32 35.41 -8.39
N GLY A 42 5.86 35.21 -9.60
CA GLY A 42 5.53 34.03 -10.43
C GLY A 42 6.29 32.76 -9.99
N GLY A 43 7.49 32.94 -9.43
CA GLY A 43 8.33 31.83 -8.97
C GLY A 43 7.88 31.30 -7.61
N PHE A 44 7.68 32.18 -6.63
CA PHE A 44 7.32 31.79 -5.26
C PHE A 44 5.94 31.11 -5.19
N SER A 45 4.96 31.61 -5.95
CA SER A 45 3.64 30.97 -6.13
C SER A 45 3.75 29.55 -6.73
N MET A 46 4.61 29.34 -7.73
CA MET A 46 4.87 28.02 -8.32
C MET A 46 5.53 27.06 -7.32
N PHE A 47 6.46 27.54 -6.48
CA PHE A 47 7.08 26.74 -5.42
C PHE A 47 6.07 26.33 -4.33
N ILE A 48 5.18 27.23 -3.91
CA ILE A 48 4.12 26.93 -2.94
C ILE A 48 3.16 25.89 -3.49
N GLN A 49 2.83 25.95 -4.78
CA GLN A 49 1.95 24.96 -5.43
C GLN A 49 2.61 23.58 -5.60
N LEU A 50 3.93 23.53 -5.83
CA LEU A 50 4.68 22.28 -5.97
C LEU A 50 5.04 21.65 -4.61
N MET A 51 5.11 22.43 -3.53
CA MET A 51 5.38 21.96 -2.17
C MET A 51 4.51 20.76 -1.73
N PRO A 52 3.17 20.78 -1.85
CA PRO A 52 2.35 19.61 -1.47
C PRO A 52 2.67 18.37 -2.30
N ILE A 53 2.98 18.51 -3.59
CA ILE A 53 3.37 17.38 -4.45
C ILE A 53 4.72 16.82 -4.00
N ILE A 54 5.69 17.69 -3.72
CA ILE A 54 7.01 17.30 -3.22
C ILE A 54 6.89 16.59 -1.87
N VAL A 55 6.09 17.12 -0.94
CA VAL A 55 5.84 16.49 0.36
C VAL A 55 5.18 15.12 0.21
N LEU A 56 4.19 14.98 -0.68
CA LEU A 56 3.56 13.68 -0.94
C LEU A 56 4.55 12.67 -1.52
N ILE A 57 5.42 13.08 -2.44
CA ILE A 57 6.49 12.23 -2.99
C ILE A 57 7.47 11.84 -1.88
N LEU A 58 7.95 12.80 -1.09
CA LEU A 58 8.88 12.55 0.02
C LEU A 58 8.26 11.60 1.04
N VAL A 59 7.03 11.84 1.49
CA VAL A 59 6.31 10.94 2.40
C VAL A 59 6.16 9.55 1.80
N SER A 60 5.84 9.44 0.50
CA SER A 60 5.70 8.15 -0.19
C SER A 60 7.03 7.38 -0.23
N LEU A 61 8.15 8.06 -0.52
CA LEU A 61 9.48 7.45 -0.56
C LEU A 61 9.98 7.08 0.84
N LEU A 62 9.78 7.95 1.82
CA LEU A 62 10.15 7.69 3.22
C LEU A 62 9.30 6.57 3.84
N SER A 63 8.04 6.44 3.43
CA SER A 63 7.18 5.33 3.85
C SER A 63 7.71 3.97 3.38
N GLN A 64 8.37 3.92 2.22
CA GLN A 64 9.02 2.70 1.73
C GLN A 64 10.26 2.32 2.56
N LEU A 65 10.96 3.30 3.15
CA LEU A 65 12.10 3.06 4.04
C LEU A 65 11.68 2.54 5.42
N MET A 66 10.42 2.78 5.82
CA MET A 66 9.85 2.23 7.06
C MET A 66 9.29 0.82 6.91
N VAL A 67 9.53 0.14 5.78
CA VAL A 67 9.28 -1.30 5.68
C VAL A 67 10.36 -2.03 6.47
N SER A 68 10.14 -2.13 7.79
CA SER A 68 10.89 -3.06 8.62
C SER A 68 10.72 -4.46 8.03
N ASN A 69 11.83 -5.13 7.71
CA ASN A 69 11.75 -6.53 7.34
C ASN A 69 11.12 -7.30 8.52
N PRO A 70 10.14 -8.18 8.27
CA PRO A 70 9.55 -8.97 9.35
C PRO A 70 10.68 -9.74 10.06
N PRO A 71 10.61 -9.94 11.39
CA PRO A 71 11.68 -10.58 12.16
C PRO A 71 11.87 -12.07 11.82
N TYR A 72 11.02 -12.62 10.95
CA TYR A 72 11.04 -13.99 10.47
C TYR A 72 10.76 -14.07 8.95
N ALA A 73 11.01 -15.25 8.38
CA ALA A 73 10.54 -15.65 7.06
C ALA A 73 10.03 -17.10 7.07
N LEU A 74 9.01 -17.41 6.26
CA LEU A 74 8.51 -18.78 6.09
C LEU A 74 9.46 -19.66 5.23
N TYR A 75 10.40 -19.03 4.53
CA TYR A 75 11.41 -19.70 3.70
C TYR A 75 12.79 -19.14 4.03
N PRO A 76 13.88 -19.92 3.88
CA PRO A 76 15.23 -19.44 4.12
C PRO A 76 15.53 -18.22 3.24
N ARG A 77 16.02 -17.14 3.85
CA ARG A 77 16.38 -15.91 3.14
C ARG A 77 17.79 -15.47 3.54
N PRO A 78 18.83 -15.96 2.84
CA PRO A 78 20.23 -15.62 3.14
C PRO A 78 20.53 -14.12 3.04
N SER A 79 19.85 -13.40 2.14
CA SER A 79 20.06 -11.96 1.92
C SER A 79 19.73 -11.09 3.14
N THR A 80 18.83 -11.53 4.02
CA THR A 80 18.43 -10.83 5.24
C THR A 80 18.97 -11.50 6.51
N GLY A 81 19.75 -12.57 6.38
CA GLY A 81 20.29 -13.36 7.49
C GLY A 81 19.32 -14.37 8.11
N GLN A 82 18.12 -14.53 7.53
CA GLN A 82 17.05 -15.39 8.06
C GLN A 82 17.29 -16.84 7.64
N THR A 83 18.23 -17.50 8.31
CA THR A 83 18.70 -18.86 7.98
C THR A 83 18.53 -19.84 9.14
N ILE A 84 18.29 -19.36 10.35
CA ILE A 84 18.15 -20.22 11.54
C ILE A 84 16.73 -20.76 11.60
N LYS A 85 16.60 -22.08 11.50
CA LYS A 85 15.32 -22.79 11.55
C LYS A 85 14.74 -22.78 12.97
N MET A 86 13.48 -22.40 13.07
CA MET A 86 12.65 -22.50 14.27
C MET A 86 11.32 -23.18 13.93
N GLN A 87 10.56 -23.53 14.95
CA GLN A 87 9.25 -24.17 14.83
C GLN A 87 8.30 -23.57 15.86
N THR A 88 7.09 -23.21 15.44
CA THR A 88 6.07 -22.67 16.35
C THR A 88 5.52 -23.76 17.27
N GLU A 89 5.10 -23.38 18.48
CA GLU A 89 4.62 -24.36 19.48
C GLU A 89 3.25 -24.96 19.13
N ASN A 90 2.35 -24.21 18.49
CA ASN A 90 0.95 -24.60 18.34
C ASN A 90 0.67 -25.37 17.04
N LEU A 91 0.98 -24.79 15.88
CA LEU A 91 0.80 -25.45 14.58
C LEU A 91 2.04 -26.19 14.07
N GLY A 92 3.19 -26.06 14.76
CA GLY A 92 4.43 -26.70 14.33
C GLY A 92 4.99 -26.13 13.02
N VAL A 93 4.69 -24.86 12.69
CA VAL A 93 5.10 -24.23 11.44
C VAL A 93 6.59 -23.93 11.50
N ILE A 94 7.32 -24.35 10.46
CA ILE A 94 8.74 -24.02 10.31
C ILE A 94 8.89 -22.57 9.82
N TYR A 95 9.73 -21.81 10.50
CA TYR A 95 10.10 -20.46 10.10
C TYR A 95 11.60 -20.22 10.32
N TYR A 96 12.11 -19.15 9.73
CA TYR A 96 13.53 -18.81 9.71
C TYR A 96 13.75 -17.42 10.28
N VAL A 97 14.77 -17.31 11.14
CA VAL A 97 15.10 -16.07 11.85
C VAL A 97 16.58 -15.75 11.76
N ASN A 98 16.93 -14.53 12.18
CA ASN A 98 18.31 -14.09 12.31
C ASN A 98 18.95 -14.64 13.60
N LYS A 99 20.29 -14.62 13.65
CA LYS A 99 21.09 -15.02 14.83
C LYS A 99 20.71 -14.30 16.13
N ASP A 100 20.28 -13.05 16.06
CA ASP A 100 19.97 -12.22 17.22
C ASP A 100 18.52 -12.37 17.71
N PHE A 101 17.70 -13.16 17.01
CA PHE A 101 16.26 -13.29 17.29
C PHE A 101 15.97 -13.72 18.74
N ARG A 102 16.70 -14.72 19.27
CA ARG A 102 16.50 -15.19 20.65
C ARG A 102 16.97 -14.17 21.71
N ASN A 103 17.83 -13.23 21.32
CA ASN A 103 18.26 -12.15 22.20
C ASN A 103 17.18 -11.05 22.29
N GLU A 104 16.53 -10.77 21.16
CA GLU A 104 15.52 -9.72 21.01
C GLU A 104 14.11 -10.16 21.44
N TYR A 105 13.72 -11.40 21.15
CA TYR A 105 12.38 -11.94 21.42
C TYR A 105 12.42 -13.03 22.50
N LYS A 106 11.71 -12.81 23.62
CA LYS A 106 11.66 -13.70 24.80
C LYS A 106 10.28 -13.69 25.45
N GLY A 107 9.90 -14.82 26.07
CA GLY A 107 8.64 -14.96 26.81
C GLY A 107 7.42 -14.61 25.95
N VAL A 108 6.67 -13.59 26.34
CA VAL A 108 5.43 -13.21 25.63
C VAL A 108 5.72 -12.66 24.22
N SER A 109 6.88 -12.06 23.96
CA SER A 109 7.16 -11.50 22.63
C SER A 109 7.43 -12.58 21.58
N ILE A 110 8.02 -13.71 21.95
CA ILE A 110 8.18 -14.84 21.03
C ILE A 110 6.82 -15.47 20.69
N GLN A 111 5.92 -15.62 21.65
CA GLN A 111 4.56 -16.14 21.40
C GLN A 111 3.77 -15.25 20.44
N LYS A 112 3.93 -13.92 20.52
CA LYS A 112 3.34 -12.99 19.56
C LYS A 112 3.91 -13.18 18.15
N VAL A 113 5.21 -13.39 18.04
CA VAL A 113 5.85 -13.67 16.75
C VAL A 113 5.36 -15.00 16.18
N GLU A 114 5.33 -16.07 16.98
CA GLU A 114 4.86 -17.38 16.53
C GLU A 114 3.39 -17.35 16.10
N LYS A 115 2.53 -16.62 16.83
CA LYS A 115 1.15 -16.39 16.39
C LYS A 115 1.09 -15.70 15.02
N SER A 116 1.91 -14.68 14.80
CA SER A 116 2.00 -13.99 13.50
C SER A 116 2.49 -14.92 12.39
N VAL A 117 3.49 -15.77 12.68
CA VAL A 117 4.00 -16.80 11.77
C VAL A 117 2.89 -17.77 11.35
N GLU A 118 2.08 -18.23 12.31
CA GLU A 118 0.97 -19.14 12.07
C GLU A 118 -0.14 -18.51 11.24
N GLU A 119 -0.53 -17.27 11.57
CA GLU A 119 -1.53 -16.52 10.81
C GLU A 119 -1.10 -16.29 9.36
N ASP A 120 0.16 -15.88 9.15
CA ASP A 120 0.74 -15.70 7.82
C ASP A 120 0.83 -17.01 7.03
N TYR A 121 1.21 -18.10 7.71
CA TYR A 121 1.26 -19.43 7.10
C TYR A 121 -0.12 -19.87 6.61
N VAL A 122 -1.14 -19.79 7.48
CA VAL A 122 -2.53 -20.14 7.12
C VAL A 122 -3.03 -19.25 5.97
N SER A 123 -2.73 -17.96 6.01
CA SER A 123 -3.08 -17.00 4.95
C SER A 123 -2.42 -17.38 3.61
N ASN A 124 -1.13 -17.72 3.62
CA ASN A 124 -0.40 -18.16 2.45
C ASN A 124 -1.00 -19.46 1.87
N ILE A 125 -1.26 -20.47 2.71
CA ILE A 125 -1.89 -21.73 2.30
C ILE A 125 -3.28 -21.46 1.70
N ARG A 126 -4.09 -20.60 2.31
CA ARG A 126 -5.41 -20.21 1.78
C ARG A 126 -5.31 -19.57 0.40
N ASN A 127 -4.39 -18.63 0.22
CA ASN A 127 -4.17 -17.94 -1.06
C ASN A 127 -3.70 -18.91 -2.14
N ASN A 128 -2.81 -19.85 -1.80
CA ASN A 128 -2.33 -20.85 -2.75
C ASN A 128 -3.42 -21.87 -3.10
N CYS A 129 -4.23 -22.29 -2.13
CA CYS A 129 -5.41 -23.12 -2.41
C CYS A 129 -6.39 -22.41 -3.35
N TRP A 130 -6.63 -21.10 -3.17
CA TRP A 130 -7.47 -20.33 -4.09
C TRP A 130 -6.90 -20.36 -5.52
N LYS A 131 -5.58 -20.19 -5.67
CA LYS A 131 -4.90 -20.30 -6.97
C LYS A 131 -5.01 -21.69 -7.57
N GLU A 132 -4.82 -22.75 -6.79
CA GLU A 132 -4.98 -24.15 -7.24
C GLU A 132 -6.39 -24.41 -7.76
N ARG A 133 -7.41 -23.96 -7.01
CA ARG A 133 -8.82 -24.11 -7.39
C ARG A 133 -9.16 -23.33 -8.66
N GLN A 134 -8.61 -22.13 -8.79
CA GLN A 134 -8.79 -21.32 -9.99
C GLN A 134 -8.17 -22.02 -11.20
N GLN A 135 -6.91 -22.45 -11.11
CA GLN A 135 -6.23 -23.18 -12.17
C GLN A 135 -6.98 -24.44 -12.60
N LYS A 136 -7.50 -25.22 -11.65
CA LYS A 136 -8.33 -26.40 -11.97
C LYS A 136 -9.62 -26.00 -12.70
N THR A 137 -10.28 -24.95 -12.24
CA THR A 137 -11.53 -24.44 -12.86
C THR A 137 -11.27 -23.94 -14.29
N ASP A 138 -10.16 -23.24 -14.52
CA ASP A 138 -9.76 -22.75 -15.83
C ASP A 138 -9.49 -23.90 -16.80
N LEU A 139 -8.80 -24.96 -16.33
CA LEU A 139 -8.58 -26.17 -17.12
C LEU A 139 -9.90 -26.87 -17.48
N LEU A 140 -10.81 -27.02 -16.52
CA LEU A 140 -12.13 -27.61 -16.77
C LEU A 140 -12.97 -26.77 -17.73
N HIS A 141 -12.90 -25.44 -17.63
CA HIS A 141 -13.59 -24.54 -18.54
C HIS A 141 -13.03 -24.65 -19.96
N ALA A 142 -11.70 -24.62 -20.11
CA ALA A 142 -11.04 -24.81 -21.39
C ALA A 142 -11.34 -26.18 -22.01
N ALA A 143 -11.35 -27.26 -21.20
CA ALA A 143 -11.74 -28.59 -21.66
C ALA A 143 -13.16 -28.61 -22.25
N LYS A 144 -14.12 -27.92 -21.61
CA LYS A 144 -15.50 -27.81 -22.10
C LYS A 144 -15.62 -26.98 -23.37
N VAL A 145 -14.95 -25.83 -23.43
CA VAL A 145 -15.00 -24.91 -24.58
C VAL A 145 -14.39 -25.55 -25.83
N TYR A 146 -13.22 -26.17 -25.69
CA TYR A 146 -12.49 -26.77 -26.82
C TYR A 146 -12.85 -28.23 -27.08
N ARG A 147 -13.64 -28.86 -26.19
CA ARG A 147 -13.96 -30.30 -26.22
C ARG A 147 -12.69 -31.17 -26.25
N ASP A 148 -11.70 -30.80 -25.43
CA ASP A 148 -10.42 -31.49 -25.35
C ASP A 148 -10.31 -32.32 -24.06
N ASP A 149 -10.38 -33.65 -24.23
CA ASP A 149 -10.26 -34.62 -23.13
C ASP A 149 -8.89 -34.59 -22.44
N ARG A 150 -7.84 -34.07 -23.09
CA ARG A 150 -6.51 -33.94 -22.47
C ARG A 150 -6.52 -32.90 -21.37
N LEU A 151 -7.23 -31.79 -21.59
CA LEU A 151 -7.40 -30.73 -20.58
C LEU A 151 -8.25 -31.22 -19.40
N GLN A 152 -9.27 -32.04 -19.68
CA GLN A 152 -10.07 -32.69 -18.63
C GLN A 152 -9.20 -33.60 -17.77
N LYS A 153 -8.45 -34.53 -18.38
CA LYS A 153 -7.53 -35.42 -17.66
C LYS A 153 -6.49 -34.64 -16.85
N LYS A 154 -5.96 -33.54 -17.41
CA LYS A 154 -5.02 -32.66 -16.72
C LYS A 154 -5.65 -32.05 -15.46
N ALA A 155 -6.87 -31.52 -15.57
CA ALA A 155 -7.60 -30.97 -14.42
C ALA A 155 -7.88 -32.01 -13.34
N ASP A 156 -8.20 -33.25 -13.75
CA ASP A 156 -8.48 -34.35 -12.83
C ASP A 156 -7.21 -34.84 -12.11
N SER A 157 -6.07 -34.84 -12.81
CA SER A 157 -4.75 -35.18 -12.24
C SER A 157 -4.10 -34.06 -11.42
N MET A 158 -4.65 -32.84 -11.47
CA MET A 158 -4.07 -31.70 -10.76
C MET A 158 -4.17 -31.91 -9.24
N THR A 159 -3.02 -32.00 -8.57
CA THR A 159 -2.99 -32.08 -7.11
C THR A 159 -3.33 -30.72 -6.51
N MET A 160 -4.13 -30.73 -5.44
CA MET A 160 -4.56 -29.53 -4.72
C MET A 160 -4.02 -29.60 -3.29
N ASP A 161 -2.68 -29.64 -3.18
CA ASP A 161 -2.02 -29.97 -1.92
C ASP A 161 -2.15 -28.84 -0.90
N ASN A 162 -2.14 -27.57 -1.34
CA ASN A 162 -2.42 -26.45 -0.43
C ASN A 162 -3.88 -26.48 0.05
N CYS A 163 -4.83 -26.92 -0.78
CA CYS A 163 -6.21 -27.08 -0.33
C CYS A 163 -6.40 -28.21 0.69
N LYS A 164 -5.73 -29.35 0.50
CA LYS A 164 -5.73 -30.44 1.50
C LYS A 164 -5.15 -29.96 2.83
N GLU A 165 -4.06 -29.20 2.77
CA GLU A 165 -3.43 -28.62 3.96
C GLU A 165 -4.35 -27.60 4.64
N LEU A 166 -5.03 -26.74 3.87
CA LEU A 166 -6.00 -25.79 4.41
C LEU A 166 -7.15 -26.51 5.14
N GLU A 167 -7.63 -27.62 4.59
CA GLU A 167 -8.66 -28.45 5.20
C GLU A 167 -8.17 -29.04 6.53
N ARG A 168 -6.94 -29.60 6.55
CA ARG A 168 -6.28 -30.07 7.77
C ARG A 168 -6.20 -28.97 8.82
N LEU A 169 -5.71 -27.78 8.45
CA LEU A 169 -5.61 -26.63 9.36
C LEU A 169 -6.98 -26.21 9.89
N THR A 170 -7.99 -26.12 9.03
CA THR A 170 -9.36 -25.73 9.42
C THR A 170 -9.97 -26.75 10.40
N SER A 171 -9.68 -28.04 10.22
CA SER A 171 -10.14 -29.10 11.13
C SER A 171 -9.55 -28.95 12.54
N LEU A 172 -8.28 -28.56 12.64
CA LEU A 172 -7.62 -28.31 13.93
C LEU A 172 -8.24 -27.11 14.67
N TYR A 173 -8.56 -26.04 13.94
CA TYR A 173 -9.18 -24.84 14.54
C TYR A 173 -10.65 -25.03 14.94
N ARG A 174 -11.40 -25.95 14.30
CA ARG A 174 -12.80 -26.24 14.64
C ARG A 174 -12.98 -27.28 15.74
N GLY A 175 -11.96 -28.08 16.01
CA GLY A 175 -11.99 -29.17 17.00
C GLY A 175 -11.40 -28.82 18.37
N GLY A 176 -11.07 -27.54 18.61
CA GLY A 176 -10.54 -27.02 19.88
C GLY A 176 -11.55 -26.17 20.64
#